data_AF-E9UT35-F1
#
_entry.id   AF-E9UT35-F1
#
_cell.length_a   1.000
_cell.length_b   1.000
_cell.length_c   1.000
_cell.angle_alpha   90.00
_cell.angle_beta   90.00
_cell.angle_gamma   90.00
#
_symmetry.space_group_name_H-M   'P 1'
#
loop_
_entity.id
_entity.type
_entity.pdbx_description
1 polymer ?
#
loop_
_entity_poly.entity_id
_entity_poly.type
_entity_poly.pdbx_seq_one_letter_code
_entity_poly.pdbx_strand_id
1 'polypeptide(L)' 'MGDQLEASRHPGHLITVTMMGATADHLAEASEAAGIDTDLPRAVRAHYTWARSRGHGAENWSRIIDAIRPYV' A
#
# COMPACT_ATOMS: atom_id res chain seq x y z
N MET A 1 6.39 7.55 14.81
CA MET A 1 5.52 6.91 13.80
C MET A 1 4.08 7.39 13.97
N GLY A 2 3.44 7.20 15.14
CA GLY A 2 2.06 7.63 15.42
C GLY A 2 1.74 9.09 15.01
N ASP A 3 2.48 10.07 15.56
CA ASP A 3 2.24 11.50 15.29
C ASP A 3 2.38 11.91 13.81
N GLN A 4 3.13 11.14 13.01
CA GLN A 4 3.28 11.40 11.57
C GLN A 4 2.07 10.86 10.79
N LEU A 5 1.52 9.71 11.19
CA LEU A 5 0.33 9.11 10.60
C LEU A 5 -0.93 9.92 10.92
N GLU A 6 -1.04 10.41 12.16
CA GLU A 6 -2.12 11.30 12.58
C GLU A 6 -2.10 12.62 11.79
N ALA A 7 -0.90 13.16 11.53
CA ALA A 7 -0.73 14.37 10.74
C ALA A 7 -0.70 14.15 9.22
N SER A 8 -0.99 12.93 8.72
CA SER A 8 -0.94 12.56 7.29
C SER A 8 0.39 12.91 6.60
N ARG A 9 1.50 12.81 7.34
CA ARG A 9 2.86 13.03 6.83
C ARG A 9 3.51 11.67 6.54
N HIS A 10 3.97 11.50 5.30
CA HIS A 10 4.49 10.22 4.79
C HIS A 10 5.91 10.37 4.19
N PRO A 11 6.95 10.64 5.01
CA PRO A 11 8.31 10.87 4.52
C PRO A 11 8.93 9.62 3.84
N GLY A 12 9.20 9.71 2.53
CA GLY A 12 9.44 8.59 1.62
C GLY A 12 10.83 7.92 1.61
N HIS A 13 11.67 8.12 2.62
CA HIS A 13 13.10 7.79 2.53
C HIS A 13 13.49 6.33 2.80
N LEU A 14 12.70 5.54 3.54
CA LEU A 14 13.05 4.15 3.87
C LEU A 14 12.27 3.11 3.07
N ILE A 15 11.00 3.39 2.79
CA ILE A 15 10.13 2.50 2.03
C ILE A 15 9.02 3.32 1.34
N THR A 16 8.94 3.25 0.02
CA THR A 16 7.96 3.99 -0.79
C THR A 16 6.73 3.16 -1.15
N VAL A 17 5.64 3.83 -1.50
CA VAL A 17 4.43 3.22 -2.09
C VAL A 17 4.77 2.36 -3.30
N THR A 18 5.67 2.81 -4.18
CA THR A 18 6.07 2.02 -5.36
C THR A 18 6.78 0.73 -4.96
N MET A 19 7.72 0.78 -4.02
CA MET A 19 8.48 -0.40 -3.61
C MET A 19 7.59 -1.43 -2.92
N MET A 20 6.78 -1.03 -1.94
CA MET A 20 5.89 -1.97 -1.24
C MET A 20 4.73 -2.43 -2.12
N GLY A 21 4.29 -1.58 -3.05
CA GLY A 21 3.32 -1.96 -4.06
C GLY A 21 3.82 -3.14 -4.91
N ALA A 22 5.08 -3.11 -5.33
CA ALA A 22 5.68 -4.25 -6.04
C ALA A 22 5.76 -5.52 -5.18
N THR A 23 6.07 -5.39 -3.89
CA THR A 23 6.00 -6.53 -2.95
C THR A 23 4.57 -7.08 -2.84
N ALA A 24 3.56 -6.23 -2.78
CA ALA A 24 2.16 -6.63 -2.73
C ALA A 24 1.69 -7.29 -4.04
N ASP A 25 2.16 -6.80 -5.18
CA ASP A 25 1.94 -7.41 -6.49
C ASP A 25 2.50 -8.85 -6.50
N HIS A 26 3.75 -9.04 -6.09
CA HIS A 26 4.37 -10.37 -6.01
C HIS A 26 3.68 -11.31 -5.03
N LEU A 27 3.21 -10.82 -3.88
CA LEU A 27 2.48 -11.66 -2.94
C LEU A 27 1.16 -12.16 -3.53
N ALA A 28 0.42 -11.29 -4.23
CA ALA A 28 -0.83 -11.68 -4.88
C ALA A 28 -0.59 -12.71 -6.00
N GLU A 29 0.44 -12.50 -6.84
CA GLU A 29 0.83 -13.43 -7.90
C GLU A 29 1.30 -14.79 -7.33
N ALA A 30 2.10 -14.77 -6.27
CA ALA A 30 2.60 -15.99 -5.63
C ALA A 30 1.47 -16.78 -4.96
N SER A 31 0.53 -16.10 -4.29
CA SER A 31 -0.66 -16.74 -3.71
C SER A 31 -1.52 -17.42 -4.78
N GLU A 32 -1.72 -16.77 -5.92
CA GLU A 32 -2.46 -17.33 -7.05
C GLU A 32 -1.75 -18.56 -7.63
N ALA A 33 -0.45 -18.48 -7.86
CA ALA A 33 0.36 -19.59 -8.35
C ALA A 33 0.38 -20.79 -7.38
N ALA A 34 0.34 -20.53 -6.07
CA ALA A 34 0.30 -21.55 -5.03
C ALA A 34 -1.11 -22.14 -4.79
N GLY A 35 -2.16 -21.57 -5.40
CA GLY A 35 -3.54 -22.02 -5.19
C GLY A 35 -4.06 -21.80 -3.77
N ILE A 36 -3.54 -20.79 -3.06
CA ILE A 36 -3.97 -20.41 -1.70
C ILE A 36 -4.88 -19.19 -1.73
N ASP A 37 -5.33 -18.72 -0.56
CA ASP A 37 -6.15 -17.51 -0.46
C ASP A 37 -5.49 -16.31 -1.17
N THR A 38 -6.31 -15.61 -1.94
CA THR A 38 -5.89 -14.42 -2.70
C THR A 38 -6.66 -13.17 -2.29
N ASP A 39 -7.72 -13.28 -1.49
CA ASP A 39 -8.57 -12.15 -1.15
C ASP A 39 -7.80 -11.13 -0.28
N LEU A 40 -7.10 -11.60 0.75
CA LEU A 40 -6.30 -10.72 1.60
C LEU A 40 -5.13 -10.06 0.83
N PRO A 41 -4.27 -10.81 0.10
CA PRO A 41 -3.22 -10.20 -0.73
C PRO A 41 -3.74 -9.18 -1.75
N ARG A 42 -4.87 -9.46 -2.41
CA ARG A 42 -5.47 -8.54 -3.38
C ARG A 42 -6.03 -7.27 -2.73
N ALA A 43 -6.62 -7.37 -1.54
CA ALA A 43 -7.06 -6.20 -0.78
C ALA A 43 -5.87 -5.28 -0.41
N VAL A 44 -4.76 -5.85 0.07
CA VAL A 44 -3.54 -5.07 0.36
C VAL A 44 -2.99 -4.40 -0.89
N ARG A 45 -2.89 -5.15 -1.99
CA ARG A 45 -2.45 -4.63 -3.30
C ARG A 45 -3.32 -3.47 -3.77
N ALA A 46 -4.64 -3.54 -3.59
CA ALA A 46 -5.57 -2.50 -4.02
C ALA A 46 -5.28 -1.13 -3.38
N HIS A 47 -4.85 -1.08 -2.12
CA HIS A 47 -4.49 0.19 -1.48
C HIS A 47 -3.24 0.83 -2.10
N TYR A 48 -2.25 0.02 -2.49
CA TYR A 48 -1.08 0.50 -3.23
C TYR A 48 -1.44 0.95 -4.65
N THR A 49 -2.32 0.22 -5.34
CA THR A 49 -2.86 0.64 -6.64
C THR A 49 -3.55 2.01 -6.54
N TRP A 50 -4.39 2.21 -5.52
CA TRP A 50 -5.03 3.51 -5.26
C TRP A 50 -4.00 4.63 -5.06
N ALA A 51 -2.97 4.41 -4.24
CA ALA A 51 -1.97 5.43 -3.94
C ALA A 51 -1.12 5.79 -5.18
N ARG A 52 -0.72 4.77 -5.96
CA ARG A 52 0.02 4.96 -7.22
C ARG A 52 -0.82 5.70 -8.25
N SER A 53 -2.11 5.38 -8.37
CA SER A 53 -3.04 6.05 -9.30
C SER A 53 -3.20 7.55 -9.04
N ARG A 54 -2.88 8.01 -7.83
CA ARG A 54 -2.92 9.41 -7.40
C ARG A 54 -1.56 10.11 -7.39
N GLY A 55 -0.51 9.45 -7.91
CA GLY A 55 0.84 10.03 -8.00
C GLY A 55 1.68 9.91 -6.74
N HIS A 56 1.22 9.21 -5.70
CA HIS A 56 1.94 9.10 -4.42
C HIS A 56 3.08 8.07 -4.42
N GLY A 57 3.56 7.63 -5.59
CA GLY A 57 4.51 6.52 -5.70
C GLY A 57 5.83 6.71 -4.94
N ALA A 58 6.29 7.96 -4.81
CA ALA A 58 7.53 8.31 -4.11
C ALA A 58 7.33 8.58 -2.60
N GLU A 59 6.08 8.65 -2.13
CA GLU A 59 5.78 8.86 -0.71
C GLU A 59 5.97 7.56 0.08
N ASN A 60 6.04 7.66 1.40
CA ASN A 60 6.16 6.51 2.28
C ASN A 60 4.97 5.54 2.09
N TRP A 61 5.20 4.23 2.23
CA TRP A 61 4.13 3.22 2.14
C TRP A 61 2.91 3.52 3.01
N SER A 62 3.11 4.16 4.16
CA SER A 62 2.04 4.54 5.09
C SER A 62 0.97 5.43 4.46
N ARG A 63 1.20 6.02 3.28
CA ARG A 63 0.19 6.74 2.49
C ARG A 63 -1.05 5.89 2.19
N ILE A 64 -0.94 4.56 2.19
CA ILE A 64 -2.11 3.68 2.01
C ILE A 64 -3.15 3.80 3.13
N ILE A 65 -2.77 4.33 4.30
CA ILE A 65 -3.71 4.58 5.41
C ILE A 65 -4.80 5.58 5.00
N ASP A 66 -4.48 6.53 4.12
CA ASP A 66 -5.47 7.47 3.59
C ASP A 66 -6.49 6.78 2.66
N ALA A 67 -6.13 5.64 2.06
CA ALA A 67 -7.07 4.80 1.29
C ALA A 67 -7.99 3.96 2.19
N ILE A 68 -7.56 3.69 3.43
CA ILE A 68 -8.27 2.84 4.41
C ILE A 68 -9.18 3.69 5.31
N ARG A 69 -8.80 4.94 5.57
CA ARG A 69 -9.60 5.85 6.38
C ARG A 69 -11.01 6.00 5.79
N PRO A 70 -12.06 5.89 6.61
CA PRO A 70 -13.42 6.18 6.16
C PRO A 70 -13.49 7.63 5.66
N TYR A 71 -14.19 7.84 4.55
CA TYR A 71 -14.55 9.19 4.11
C TYR A 71 -15.46 9.79 5.19
N VAL A 72 -14.93 10.71 6.00
CA VAL A 72 -15.72 11.60 6.86
C VAL A 72 -16.21 12.78 6.06
#